data_AF-A0A7X8YPU1-F1
#
_entry.id   AF-A0A7X8YPU1-F1
#
_cell.length_a   1.000
_cell.length_b   1.000
_cell.length_c   1.000
_cell.angle_alpha   90.00
_cell.angle_beta   90.00
_cell.angle_gamma   90.00
#
_symmetry.space_group_name_H-M   'P 1'
#
loop_
_entity.id
_entity.type
_entity.pdbx_description
1 polymer ?
#
loop_
_entity_poly.entity_id
_entity_poly.type
_entity_poly.pdbx_seq_one_letter_code
_entity_poly.pdbx_strand_id
1 'polypeptide(L)'
;MTRPKKEATEVIDFYAAHKTMMWIAAFSLPTAGCLFYYLTFGPHTVSGKETGPGTLVRIFTIREWISHWLMLLGFLTLAVTGFMQVVSVTTLEHIGPVHGWLGFIFFLIALITLLGWVRDALFKQYDWPWLLKMGGYLSHDPKPLAAGRFNAGQKMYYWSLMLVLIGLLVSAVVMEHGSHSLAGRKDLFWCVHGLLGCLATIMVIGHGFLSLFVNPDTARVLWNGRVSKAYTDKHHSLWKVPQ
;
A
#
# COMPACT_ATOMS: atom_id res chain seq x y z
N MET A 1 34.61 20.34 -9.80
CA MET A 1 33.57 19.40 -9.31
C MET A 1 33.28 18.40 -10.44
N THR A 2 33.26 17.09 -10.18
CA THR A 2 32.99 16.10 -11.25
C THR A 2 31.49 16.12 -11.62
N ARG A 3 31.17 15.98 -12.92
CA ARG A 3 29.78 15.97 -13.45
C ARG A 3 28.77 15.16 -12.60
N PRO A 4 29.04 13.91 -12.18
CA PRO A 4 28.09 13.13 -11.37
C PRO A 4 27.84 13.69 -9.97
N LYS A 5 28.77 14.47 -9.39
CA LYS A 5 28.54 15.15 -8.11
C LYS A 5 27.63 16.37 -8.29
N LYS A 6 27.73 17.08 -9.42
CA LYS A 6 26.90 18.24 -9.73
C LYS A 6 25.43 17.84 -9.95
N GLU A 7 25.19 16.81 -10.74
CA GLU A 7 23.85 16.29 -11.01
C GLU A 7 23.15 15.80 -9.73
N ALA A 8 23.88 15.15 -8.82
CA ALA A 8 23.33 14.72 -7.53
C ALA A 8 22.89 15.90 -6.64
N THR A 9 23.67 16.99 -6.62
CA THR A 9 23.34 18.21 -5.87
C THR A 9 22.08 18.89 -6.44
N GLU A 10 21.96 18.99 -7.77
CA GLU A 10 20.78 19.59 -8.42
C GLU A 10 19.47 18.84 -8.07
N VAL A 11 19.50 17.51 -8.03
CA VAL A 11 18.33 16.70 -7.63
C VAL A 11 17.96 16.92 -6.17
N ILE A 12 18.95 17.00 -5.27
CA ILE A 12 18.73 17.22 -3.84
C ILE A 12 18.10 18.59 -3.61
N ASP A 13 18.66 19.63 -4.23
CA ASP A 13 18.17 21.01 -4.10
C ASP A 13 16.74 21.14 -4.66
N PHE A 14 16.47 20.51 -5.80
CA PHE A 14 15.13 20.47 -6.38
C PHE A 14 14.12 19.82 -5.43
N TYR A 15 14.43 18.63 -4.90
CA TYR A 15 13.54 17.97 -3.94
C TYR A 15 13.35 18.83 -2.68
N ALA A 16 14.43 19.37 -2.11
CA ALA A 16 14.35 20.20 -0.90
C ALA A 16 13.43 21.41 -1.07
N ALA A 17 13.47 22.06 -2.24
CA ALA A 17 12.61 23.20 -2.58
C ALA A 17 11.14 22.83 -2.81
N HIS A 18 10.85 21.59 -3.24
CA HIS A 18 9.51 21.17 -3.68
C HIS A 18 8.87 20.08 -2.82
N LYS A 19 9.55 19.59 -1.77
CA LYS A 19 9.12 18.45 -0.94
C LYS A 19 7.67 18.56 -0.45
N THR A 20 7.25 19.74 0.03
CA THR A 20 5.88 19.96 0.51
C THR A 20 4.85 19.83 -0.61
N MET A 21 5.14 20.43 -1.77
CA MET A 21 4.29 20.34 -2.95
C MET A 21 4.16 18.89 -3.45
N MET A 22 5.28 18.14 -3.46
CA MET A 22 5.28 16.73 -3.85
C MET A 22 4.39 15.88 -2.93
N TRP A 23 4.46 16.10 -1.62
CA TRP A 23 3.59 15.39 -0.66
C TRP A 23 2.11 15.76 -0.81
N ILE A 24 1.81 17.04 -1.00
CA ILE A 24 0.43 17.49 -1.27
C ILE A 24 -0.09 16.82 -2.56
N ALA A 25 0.72 16.78 -3.62
CA ALA A 25 0.36 16.12 -4.88
C ALA A 25 0.18 14.60 -4.71
N ALA A 26 1.05 13.95 -3.92
CA ALA A 26 0.96 12.52 -3.62
C ALA A 26 -0.31 12.13 -2.86
N PHE A 27 -0.95 13.07 -2.16
CA PHE A 27 -2.25 12.85 -1.53
C PHE A 27 -3.41 13.25 -2.44
N SER A 28 -3.36 14.44 -3.05
CA SER A 28 -4.48 15.04 -3.78
C SER A 28 -4.74 14.39 -5.13
N LEU A 29 -3.68 14.08 -5.91
CA LEU A 29 -3.82 13.49 -7.24
C LEU A 29 -4.43 12.08 -7.23
N PRO A 30 -3.96 11.11 -6.41
CA PRO A 30 -4.61 9.80 -6.37
C PRO A 30 -6.02 9.88 -5.82
N THR A 31 -6.30 10.77 -4.85
CA THR A 31 -7.66 10.97 -4.33
C THR A 31 -8.59 11.49 -5.42
N ALA A 32 -8.16 12.49 -6.21
CA ALA A 32 -8.91 12.99 -7.36
C ALA A 32 -9.11 11.90 -8.42
N GLY A 33 -8.09 11.09 -8.71
CA GLY A 33 -8.18 9.95 -9.61
C GLY A 33 -9.18 8.88 -9.13
N CYS A 34 -9.18 8.58 -7.83
CA CYS A 34 -10.15 7.68 -7.21
C CYS A 34 -11.58 8.23 -7.32
N LEU A 35 -11.78 9.52 -7.04
CA LEU A 35 -13.08 10.17 -7.20
C LEU A 35 -13.55 10.11 -8.66
N PHE A 36 -12.67 10.46 -9.61
CA PHE A 36 -12.97 10.38 -11.04
C PHE A 36 -13.36 8.96 -11.46
N TYR A 37 -12.60 7.95 -11.02
CA TYR A 37 -12.96 6.55 -11.25
C TYR A 37 -14.34 6.24 -10.68
N TYR A 38 -14.62 6.62 -9.43
CA TYR A 38 -15.89 6.30 -8.77
C TYR A 38 -17.08 6.91 -9.51
N LEU A 39 -16.95 8.15 -9.96
CA LEU A 39 -17.99 8.84 -10.73
C LEU A 39 -18.19 8.23 -12.13
N THR A 40 -17.17 7.58 -12.67
CA THR A 40 -17.23 6.95 -14.00
C THR A 40 -17.76 5.52 -13.94
N PHE A 41 -17.18 4.66 -13.11
CA PHE A 41 -17.45 3.22 -13.11
C PHE A 41 -18.32 2.76 -11.92
N GLY A 42 -18.28 3.47 -10.80
CA GLY A 42 -19.05 3.12 -9.60
C GLY A 42 -18.55 1.86 -8.87
N PRO A 43 -19.35 1.37 -7.89
CA PRO A 43 -19.03 0.19 -7.11
C PRO A 43 -19.39 -1.12 -7.83
N HIS A 44 -18.58 -2.15 -7.61
CA HIS A 44 -18.76 -3.51 -8.12
C HIS A 44 -19.28 -4.43 -7.02
N THR A 45 -20.56 -4.30 -6.68
CA THR A 45 -21.20 -5.09 -5.62
C THR A 45 -21.54 -6.51 -6.03
N VAL A 46 -21.69 -7.38 -5.04
CA VAL A 46 -22.20 -8.75 -5.22
C VAL A 46 -23.58 -8.86 -4.59
N SER A 47 -24.59 -9.21 -5.39
CA SER A 47 -25.96 -9.44 -4.94
C SER A 47 -26.35 -10.91 -5.08
N GLY A 48 -27.15 -11.45 -4.16
CA GLY A 48 -27.67 -12.82 -4.25
C GLY A 48 -28.10 -13.41 -2.91
N LYS A 49 -28.61 -14.66 -2.92
CA LYS A 49 -29.08 -15.38 -1.71
C LYS A 49 -27.97 -15.67 -0.70
N GLU A 50 -26.70 -15.74 -1.14
CA GLU A 50 -25.55 -16.11 -0.30
C GLU A 50 -24.74 -14.91 0.23
N THR A 51 -25.37 -13.74 0.37
CA THR A 51 -24.75 -12.52 0.96
C THR A 51 -25.08 -12.31 2.44
N GLY A 52 -25.96 -13.15 3.02
CA GLY A 52 -26.41 -13.01 4.40
C GLY A 52 -25.36 -13.39 5.46
N PRO A 53 -25.57 -13.04 6.74
CA PRO A 53 -24.63 -13.34 7.83
C PRO A 53 -24.33 -14.83 8.03
N GLY A 54 -25.28 -15.71 7.69
CA GLY A 54 -25.15 -17.17 7.80
C GLY A 54 -24.29 -17.83 6.73
N THR A 55 -23.90 -17.11 5.67
CA THR A 55 -23.10 -17.62 4.55
C THR A 55 -21.70 -17.01 4.51
N LEU A 56 -21.26 -16.42 5.62
CA LEU A 56 -19.96 -15.77 5.72
C LEU A 56 -18.83 -16.79 5.83
N VAL A 57 -17.82 -16.57 4.99
CA VAL A 57 -16.58 -17.34 4.94
C VAL A 57 -15.45 -16.50 5.53
N ARG A 58 -14.61 -17.12 6.36
CA ARG A 58 -13.40 -16.49 6.88
C ARG A 58 -12.28 -16.55 5.83
N ILE A 59 -11.93 -15.38 5.28
CA ILE A 59 -10.84 -15.23 4.31
C ILE A 59 -9.50 -14.88 4.96
N PHE A 60 -9.53 -14.22 6.12
CA PHE A 60 -8.35 -13.93 6.93
C PHE A 60 -8.51 -14.50 8.34
N THR A 61 -7.47 -15.17 8.82
CA THR A 61 -7.35 -15.62 10.20
C THR A 61 -7.33 -14.43 11.16
N ILE A 62 -7.59 -14.67 12.45
CA ILE A 62 -7.54 -13.61 13.47
C ILE A 62 -6.16 -12.96 13.52
N ARG A 63 -5.08 -13.75 13.38
CA ARG A 63 -3.71 -13.24 13.32
C ARG A 63 -3.54 -12.26 12.16
N GLU A 64 -3.94 -12.65 10.95
CA GLU A 64 -3.84 -11.80 9.75
C GLU A 64 -4.68 -10.51 9.89
N TRP A 65 -5.86 -10.62 10.50
CA TRP A 65 -6.72 -9.47 10.78
C TRP A 65 -6.09 -8.49 11.78
N ILE A 66 -5.55 -8.98 12.89
CA ILE A 66 -4.84 -8.14 13.88
C ILE A 66 -3.60 -7.50 13.23
N SER A 67 -2.79 -8.30 12.53
CA SER A 67 -1.60 -7.81 11.83
C SER A 67 -1.92 -6.72 10.82
N HIS A 68 -3.01 -6.87 10.06
CA HIS A 68 -3.46 -5.84 9.12
C HIS A 68 -3.82 -4.52 9.83
N TRP A 69 -4.55 -4.59 10.95
CA TRP A 69 -4.86 -3.39 11.73
C TRP A 69 -3.62 -2.71 12.31
N LEU A 70 -2.67 -3.49 12.82
CA LEU A 70 -1.39 -2.96 13.28
C LEU A 70 -0.61 -2.27 12.15
N MET A 71 -0.61 -2.85 10.96
CA MET A 71 -0.01 -2.23 9.77
C MET A 71 -0.75 -0.95 9.36
N LEU A 72 -2.08 -0.96 9.29
CA LEU A 72 -2.86 0.22 8.91
C LEU A 72 -2.62 1.38 9.88
N LEU A 73 -2.75 1.14 11.18
CA LEU A 73 -2.55 2.17 12.20
C LEU A 73 -1.09 2.65 12.22
N GLY A 74 -0.13 1.73 12.15
CA GLY A 74 1.30 2.07 12.09
C GLY A 74 1.64 2.91 10.85
N PHE A 75 1.10 2.55 9.68
CA PHE A 75 1.29 3.32 8.46
C PHE A 75 0.69 4.72 8.57
N LEU A 76 -0.53 4.86 9.10
CA LEU A 76 -1.17 6.18 9.28
C LEU A 76 -0.34 7.07 10.22
N THR A 77 0.17 6.51 11.32
CA THR A 77 1.08 7.24 12.23
C THR A 77 2.37 7.66 11.53
N LEU A 78 2.97 6.79 10.72
CA LEU A 78 4.20 7.10 9.98
C LEU A 78 3.97 8.11 8.85
N ALA A 79 2.85 8.03 8.14
CA ALA A 79 2.49 8.99 7.11
C ALA A 79 2.31 10.40 7.71
N VAL A 80 1.64 10.52 8.85
CA VAL A 80 1.47 11.80 9.56
C VAL A 80 2.81 12.32 10.07
N THR A 81 3.57 11.49 10.81
CA THR A 81 4.86 11.92 11.38
C THR A 81 5.90 12.22 10.30
N GLY A 82 5.89 11.50 9.17
CA GLY A 82 6.74 11.79 8.01
C GLY A 82 6.35 13.09 7.31
N PHE A 83 5.05 13.34 7.10
CA PHE A 83 4.57 14.59 6.53
C PHE A 83 4.93 15.80 7.40
N MET A 84 4.85 15.67 8.73
CA MET A 84 5.25 16.71 9.68
C MET A 84 6.75 17.05 9.60
N GLN A 85 7.62 16.11 9.23
CA GLN A 85 9.05 16.41 8.98
C GLN A 85 9.28 17.14 7.66
N VAL A 86 8.37 17.00 6.70
CA VAL A 86 8.45 17.66 5.40
C VAL A 86 7.98 19.11 5.51
N VAL A 87 6.93 19.37 6.29
CA VAL A 87 6.35 20.70 6.50
C VAL A 87 7.13 21.45 7.59
N SER A 88 7.98 22.38 7.19
CA SER A 88 8.84 23.21 8.06
C SER A 88 8.11 24.27 8.91
N VAL A 89 6.84 24.04 9.27
CA VAL A 89 5.98 25.05 9.94
C VAL A 89 5.62 24.65 11.38
N THR A 90 6.01 23.44 11.82
CA THR A 90 5.64 22.97 13.17
C THR A 90 6.78 23.17 14.16
N THR A 91 6.46 23.58 15.39
CA THR A 91 7.35 23.59 16.57
C THR A 91 7.79 22.17 17.01
N LEU A 92 7.58 21.17 16.15
CA LEU A 92 7.77 19.74 16.38
C LEU A 92 9.00 19.21 15.63
N GLU A 93 10.05 20.04 15.52
CA GLU A 93 11.32 19.74 14.87
C GLU A 93 12.05 18.49 15.45
N HIS A 94 11.53 17.89 16.53
CA HIS A 94 12.14 16.78 17.25
C HIS A 94 11.43 15.42 17.10
N ILE A 95 10.45 15.25 16.20
CA ILE A 95 9.78 13.95 16.02
C ILE A 95 10.58 12.92 15.20
N GLY A 96 11.72 13.33 14.62
CA GLY A 96 12.62 12.49 13.82
C GLY A 96 12.95 11.13 14.43
N PRO A 97 13.55 11.09 15.63
CA PRO A 97 13.88 9.84 16.31
C PRO A 97 12.66 8.96 16.59
N VAL A 98 11.54 9.56 16.99
CA VAL A 98 10.29 8.82 17.26
C VAL A 98 9.75 8.18 15.98
N HIS A 99 9.76 8.91 14.86
CA HIS A 99 9.39 8.37 13.54
C HIS A 99 10.30 7.20 13.15
N GLY A 100 11.62 7.31 13.35
CA GLY A 100 12.57 6.24 13.06
C GLY A 100 12.28 4.96 13.85
N TRP A 101 12.10 5.09 15.17
CA TRP A 101 11.76 3.96 16.04
C TRP A 101 10.42 3.30 15.67
N LEU A 102 9.37 4.10 15.45
CA LEU A 102 8.07 3.59 15.00
C LEU A 102 8.18 2.94 13.61
N GLY A 103 9.02 3.49 12.73
CA GLY A 103 9.28 2.98 11.39
C GLY A 103 9.90 1.59 11.42
N PHE A 104 10.88 1.39 12.30
CA PHE A 104 11.50 0.08 12.49
C PHE A 104 10.52 -0.97 13.05
N ILE A 105 9.73 -0.61 14.06
CA ILE A 105 8.68 -1.50 14.61
C ILE A 105 7.66 -1.86 13.52
N PHE A 106 7.18 -0.88 12.78
CA PHE A 106 6.26 -1.08 11.66
C PHE A 106 6.87 -2.00 10.59
N PHE A 107 8.14 -1.81 10.24
CA PHE A 107 8.83 -2.67 9.28
C PHE A 107 8.81 -4.14 9.72
N LEU A 108 9.11 -4.44 10.99
CA LEU A 108 9.10 -5.81 11.49
C LEU A 108 7.69 -6.43 11.43
N ILE A 109 6.67 -5.68 11.86
CA ILE A 109 5.27 -6.13 11.81
C ILE A 109 4.85 -6.40 10.36
N ALA A 110 5.14 -5.47 9.45
CA ALA A 110 4.81 -5.59 8.04
C ALA A 110 5.54 -6.75 7.39
N LEU A 111 6.86 -6.91 7.65
CA LEU A 111 7.65 -8.01 7.09
C LEU A 111 7.13 -9.38 7.53
N ILE A 112 6.87 -9.58 8.82
CA ILE A 112 6.32 -10.84 9.35
C ILE A 112 4.97 -11.14 8.69
N THR A 113 4.11 -10.13 8.58
CA THR A 113 2.78 -10.27 7.98
C THR A 113 2.88 -10.65 6.51
N LEU A 114 3.72 -9.95 5.74
CA LEU A 114 3.91 -10.21 4.32
C LEU A 114 4.53 -11.59 4.07
N LEU A 115 5.54 -12.00 4.84
CA LEU A 115 6.12 -13.35 4.73
C LEU A 115 5.07 -14.46 4.95
N GLY A 116 4.09 -14.22 5.83
CA GLY A 116 2.95 -15.13 6.01
C GLY A 116 2.05 -15.28 4.78
N TRP A 117 2.05 -14.30 3.89
CA TRP A 117 1.23 -14.25 2.66
C TRP A 117 1.98 -14.62 1.38
N VAL A 118 3.29 -14.87 1.45
CA VAL A 118 4.12 -15.04 0.25
C VAL A 118 3.60 -16.14 -0.69
N ARG A 119 3.09 -17.24 -0.14
CA ARG A 119 2.56 -18.38 -0.93
C ARG A 119 1.27 -18.02 -1.67
N ASP A 120 0.41 -17.22 -1.05
CA ASP A 120 -0.84 -16.75 -1.65
C ASP A 120 -0.57 -15.64 -2.68
N ALA A 121 0.53 -14.90 -2.51
CA ALA A 121 0.94 -13.79 -3.36
C ALA A 121 1.71 -14.21 -4.63
N LEU A 122 2.02 -15.49 -4.82
CA LEU A 122 2.70 -15.98 -6.02
C LEU A 122 1.81 -15.83 -7.26
N PHE A 123 2.38 -15.28 -8.33
CA PHE A 123 1.71 -15.25 -9.63
C PHE A 123 1.55 -16.67 -10.19
N LYS A 124 0.39 -16.92 -10.79
CA LYS A 124 -0.02 -18.19 -11.39
C LYS A 124 -0.57 -17.91 -12.80
N GLN A 125 -0.71 -18.95 -13.61
CA GLN A 125 -1.14 -18.80 -15.01
C GLN A 125 -2.50 -18.09 -15.18
N TYR A 126 -3.43 -18.28 -14.24
CA TYR A 126 -4.75 -17.62 -14.27
C TYR A 126 -4.68 -16.11 -14.02
N ASP A 127 -3.56 -15.57 -13.53
CA ASP A 127 -3.41 -14.14 -13.29
C ASP A 127 -3.24 -13.36 -14.61
N TRP A 128 -2.75 -14.00 -15.67
CA TRP A 128 -2.50 -13.31 -16.94
C TRP A 128 -3.78 -12.78 -17.60
N PRO A 129 -4.86 -13.57 -17.76
CA PRO A 129 -6.16 -13.04 -18.19
C PRO A 129 -6.71 -11.96 -17.26
N TRP A 130 -6.44 -12.03 -15.95
CA TRP A 130 -6.87 -11.01 -15.00
C TRP A 130 -6.18 -9.67 -15.28
N LEU A 131 -4.85 -9.70 -15.49
CA LEU A 131 -4.04 -8.52 -15.79
C LEU A 131 -4.42 -7.87 -17.11
N LEU A 132 -4.60 -8.67 -18.18
CA LEU A 132 -5.00 -8.17 -19.50
C LEU A 132 -6.33 -7.44 -19.48
N LYS A 133 -7.23 -7.81 -18.56
CA LYS A 133 -8.54 -7.16 -18.39
C LYS A 133 -8.56 -6.17 -17.22
N MET A 134 -7.42 -5.93 -16.58
CA MET A 134 -7.28 -5.06 -15.40
C MET A 134 -8.31 -5.36 -14.31
N GLY A 135 -8.58 -6.64 -14.06
CA GLY A 135 -9.60 -7.08 -13.10
C GLY A 135 -11.05 -6.73 -13.47
N GLY A 136 -11.29 -6.21 -14.68
CA GLY A 136 -12.59 -5.69 -15.11
C GLY A 136 -12.91 -4.30 -14.54
N TYR A 137 -11.99 -3.65 -13.82
CA TYR A 137 -12.27 -2.38 -13.14
C TYR A 137 -12.59 -1.21 -14.08
N LEU A 138 -12.16 -1.26 -15.35
CA LEU A 138 -12.49 -0.24 -16.34
C LEU A 138 -13.67 -0.64 -17.25
N SER A 139 -14.57 -1.50 -16.76
CA SER A 139 -15.77 -1.95 -17.48
C SER A 139 -17.01 -1.74 -16.62
N HIS A 140 -18.11 -1.29 -17.24
CA HIS A 140 -19.42 -1.19 -16.58
C HIS A 140 -20.08 -2.56 -16.34
N ASP A 141 -19.70 -3.58 -17.13
CA ASP A 141 -20.17 -4.96 -16.97
C ASP A 141 -18.96 -5.91 -16.87
N PRO A 142 -18.30 -5.98 -15.70
CA PRO A 142 -17.13 -6.82 -15.51
C PRO A 142 -17.52 -8.29 -15.40
N LYS A 143 -17.09 -9.09 -16.38
CA LYS A 143 -17.18 -10.55 -16.28
C LYS A 143 -16.27 -11.06 -15.16
N PRO A 144 -16.70 -12.07 -14.36
CA PRO A 144 -15.86 -12.68 -13.34
C PRO A 144 -14.54 -13.19 -13.92
N LEU A 145 -13.45 -12.97 -13.19
CA LEU A 145 -12.11 -13.40 -13.56
C LEU A 145 -11.57 -14.33 -12.50
N ALA A 146 -11.01 -15.45 -12.94
CA ALA A 146 -10.50 -16.47 -12.03
C ALA A 146 -9.36 -15.90 -11.17
N ALA A 147 -9.42 -16.20 -9.88
CA ALA A 147 -8.40 -15.82 -8.92
C ALA A 147 -8.35 -16.84 -7.77
N GLY A 148 -7.16 -16.98 -7.19
CA GLY A 148 -6.98 -17.71 -5.94
C GLY A 148 -7.36 -16.85 -4.74
N ARG A 149 -6.73 -17.09 -3.58
CA ARG A 149 -6.95 -16.31 -2.36
C ARG A 149 -6.73 -14.81 -2.61
N PHE A 150 -5.69 -14.48 -3.38
CA PHE A 150 -5.46 -13.14 -3.90
C PHE A 150 -5.61 -13.13 -5.43
N ASN A 151 -6.22 -12.07 -5.94
CA ASN A 151 -6.23 -11.77 -7.37
C ASN A 151 -4.93 -11.12 -7.83
N ALA A 152 -4.69 -11.02 -9.14
CA ALA A 152 -3.42 -10.53 -9.66
C ALA A 152 -3.11 -9.09 -9.23
N GLY A 153 -4.11 -8.20 -9.10
CA GLY A 153 -3.93 -6.84 -8.59
C GLY A 153 -3.48 -6.81 -7.13
N GLN A 154 -4.07 -7.65 -6.27
CA GLN A 154 -3.63 -7.82 -4.88
C GLN A 154 -2.20 -8.36 -4.80
N LYS A 155 -1.80 -9.28 -5.70
CA LYS A 155 -0.42 -9.78 -5.80
C LYS A 155 0.55 -8.69 -6.22
N MET A 156 0.19 -7.88 -7.23
CA MET A 156 0.99 -6.72 -7.64
C MET A 156 1.18 -5.73 -6.49
N TYR A 157 0.11 -5.43 -5.76
CA TYR A 157 0.16 -4.56 -4.59
C TYR A 157 1.08 -5.13 -3.51
N TYR A 158 0.96 -6.42 -3.19
CA TYR A 158 1.82 -7.12 -2.23
C TYR A 158 3.31 -6.97 -2.58
N TRP A 159 3.70 -7.28 -3.83
CA TRP A 159 5.11 -7.24 -4.23
C TRP A 159 5.65 -5.80 -4.31
N SER A 160 4.83 -4.87 -4.80
CA SER A 160 5.20 -3.45 -4.83
C SER A 160 5.39 -2.91 -3.40
N LEU A 161 4.50 -3.27 -2.47
CA LEU A 161 4.58 -2.84 -1.08
C LEU A 161 5.82 -3.40 -0.40
N MET A 162 6.16 -4.67 -0.65
CA MET A 162 7.40 -5.28 -0.15
C MET A 162 8.65 -4.50 -0.61
N LEU A 163 8.72 -4.16 -1.90
CA LEU A 163 9.85 -3.40 -2.47
C LEU A 163 9.96 -2.00 -1.87
N VAL A 164 8.83 -1.28 -1.76
CA VAL A 164 8.78 0.05 -1.16
C VAL A 164 9.18 0.00 0.31
N LEU A 165 8.70 -0.99 1.06
CA LEU A 165 9.02 -1.18 2.48
C LEU A 165 10.52 -1.43 2.70
N ILE A 166 11.14 -2.26 1.87
CA ILE A 166 12.59 -2.50 1.89
C ILE A 166 13.35 -1.21 1.55
N GLY A 167 12.92 -0.47 0.52
CA GLY A 167 13.52 0.80 0.14
C GLY A 167 13.44 1.86 1.26
N LEU A 168 12.31 1.93 1.95
CA LEU A 168 12.12 2.82 3.11
C LEU A 168 13.06 2.46 4.26
N LEU A 169 13.20 1.16 4.58
CA LEU A 169 14.15 0.72 5.61
C LEU A 169 15.59 1.05 5.24
N VAL A 170 16.02 0.68 4.02
CA VAL A 170 17.40 0.91 3.55
C VAL A 170 17.72 2.41 3.59
N SER A 171 16.81 3.25 3.11
CA SER A 171 17.01 4.69 3.12
C SER A 171 17.04 5.28 4.53
N ALA A 172 16.19 4.81 5.45
CA ALA A 172 16.20 5.23 6.85
C ALA A 172 17.53 4.87 7.55
N VAL A 173 18.01 3.63 7.37
CA VAL A 173 19.28 3.17 7.97
C VAL A 173 20.46 4.03 7.48
N VAL A 174 20.50 4.36 6.18
CA VAL A 174 21.56 5.22 5.62
C VAL A 174 21.45 6.66 6.13
N MET A 175 20.24 7.19 6.32
CA MET A 175 20.04 8.52 6.90
C MET A 175 20.54 8.62 8.34
N GLU A 176 20.38 7.55 9.13
CA GLU A 176 20.73 7.49 10.55
C GLU A 176 22.23 7.17 10.78
N HIS A 177 22.81 6.24 10.04
CA HIS A 177 24.16 5.71 10.29
C HIS A 177 25.20 6.04 9.19
N GLY A 178 24.79 6.72 8.11
CA GLY A 178 25.62 6.95 6.92
C GLY A 178 26.87 7.82 7.10
N SER A 179 27.10 8.40 8.29
CA SER A 179 28.30 9.22 8.56
C SER A 179 29.61 8.43 8.56
N HIS A 180 29.57 7.10 8.61
CA HIS A 180 30.76 6.23 8.74
C HIS A 180 31.06 5.33 7.51
N SER A 181 30.45 5.57 6.34
CA SER A 181 30.71 4.75 5.13
C SER A 181 30.87 5.57 3.84
N LEU A 182 31.31 4.91 2.76
CA LEU A 182 31.81 5.43 1.48
C LEU A 182 30.88 6.39 0.68
N ALA A 183 29.69 6.70 1.18
CA ALA A 183 28.75 7.62 0.55
C ALA A 183 28.32 8.70 1.54
N GLY A 184 29.07 9.80 1.61
CA GLY A 184 28.63 11.08 2.21
C GLY A 184 27.46 11.70 1.44
N ARG A 185 26.36 10.97 1.27
CA ARG A 185 25.15 11.29 0.50
C ARG A 185 23.89 11.18 1.36
N LYS A 186 23.97 11.50 2.66
CA LYS A 186 22.81 11.51 3.58
C LYS A 186 21.61 12.25 2.98
N ASP A 187 21.87 13.38 2.33
CA ASP A 187 20.85 14.24 1.72
C ASP A 187 20.13 13.59 0.53
N LEU A 188 20.84 12.75 -0.24
CA LEU A 188 20.21 11.97 -1.32
C LEU A 188 19.21 10.97 -0.74
N PHE A 189 19.55 10.31 0.37
CA PHE A 189 18.67 9.33 0.97
C PHE A 189 17.47 9.96 1.69
N TRP A 190 17.58 11.20 2.18
CA TRP A 190 16.41 12.00 2.56
C TRP A 190 15.42 12.17 1.39
N CYS A 191 15.93 12.47 0.20
CA CYS A 191 15.09 12.61 -1.01
C CYS A 191 14.44 11.26 -1.38
N VAL A 192 15.23 10.19 -1.42
CA VAL A 192 14.74 8.84 -1.74
C VAL A 192 13.68 8.38 -0.74
N HIS A 193 13.92 8.55 0.57
CA HIS A 193 12.98 8.14 1.61
C HIS A 193 11.66 8.92 1.48
N GLY A 194 11.74 10.23 1.27
CA GLY A 194 10.55 11.06 1.09
C GLY A 194 9.73 10.72 -0.16
N LEU A 195 10.38 10.41 -1.29
CA LEU A 195 9.71 9.96 -2.51
C LEU A 195 9.08 8.57 -2.35
N LEU A 196 9.76 7.64 -1.66
CA LEU A 196 9.18 6.34 -1.33
C LEU A 196 8.00 6.47 -0.38
N GLY A 197 8.03 7.43 0.56
CA GLY A 197 6.91 7.76 1.43
C GLY A 197 5.69 8.30 0.65
N CYS A 198 5.93 9.14 -0.36
CA CYS A 198 4.90 9.58 -1.30
C CYS A 198 4.29 8.39 -2.05
N LEU A 199 5.14 7.51 -2.59
CA LEU A 199 4.68 6.31 -3.30
C LEU A 199 3.86 5.37 -2.41
N ALA A 200 4.32 5.12 -1.18
CA ALA A 200 3.57 4.31 -0.21
C ALA A 200 2.19 4.91 0.10
N THR A 201 2.12 6.24 0.26
CA THR A 201 0.86 6.97 0.45
C THR A 201 -0.10 6.78 -0.72
N ILE A 202 0.38 6.97 -1.96
CA ILE A 202 -0.41 6.76 -3.19
C ILE A 202 -0.96 5.33 -3.23
N MET A 203 -0.11 4.35 -2.93
CA MET A 203 -0.49 2.94 -2.94
C MET A 203 -1.57 2.61 -1.89
N VAL A 204 -1.43 3.11 -0.66
CA VAL A 204 -2.42 2.86 0.41
C VAL A 204 -3.75 3.55 0.11
N ILE A 205 -3.75 4.75 -0.47
CA ILE A 205 -4.97 5.42 -0.94
C ILE A 205 -5.68 4.55 -1.99
N GLY A 206 -4.96 4.09 -3.01
CA GLY A 206 -5.53 3.22 -4.05
C GLY A 206 -6.06 1.89 -3.50
N HIS A 207 -5.32 1.26 -2.60
CA HIS A 207 -5.73 0.01 -1.95
C HIS A 207 -6.99 0.18 -1.09
N GLY A 208 -7.02 1.22 -0.25
CA GLY A 208 -8.18 1.56 0.57
C GLY A 208 -9.39 1.90 -0.30
N PHE A 209 -9.19 2.67 -1.37
CA PHE A 209 -10.24 3.02 -2.30
C PHE A 209 -10.88 1.80 -2.98
N LEU A 210 -10.06 0.91 -3.57
CA LEU A 210 -10.54 -0.30 -4.22
C LEU A 210 -11.28 -1.23 -3.25
N SER A 211 -10.86 -1.29 -1.99
CA SER A 211 -11.45 -2.19 -1.00
C SER A 211 -12.73 -1.62 -0.37
N LEU A 212 -12.78 -0.31 -0.11
CA LEU A 212 -13.91 0.30 0.60
C LEU A 212 -15.02 0.78 -0.34
N PHE A 213 -14.65 1.33 -1.50
CA PHE A 213 -15.59 2.02 -2.38
C PHE A 213 -15.87 1.24 -3.66
N VAL A 214 -14.86 0.60 -4.25
CA VAL A 214 -15.07 -0.21 -5.47
C VAL A 214 -15.60 -1.59 -5.14
N ASN A 215 -15.10 -2.26 -4.11
CA ASN A 215 -15.57 -3.59 -3.69
C ASN A 215 -16.11 -3.54 -2.26
N PRO A 216 -17.21 -2.82 -1.98
CA PRO A 216 -17.69 -2.55 -0.62
C PRO A 216 -18.03 -3.84 0.17
N ASP A 217 -18.31 -4.96 -0.50
CA ASP A 217 -18.48 -6.27 0.13
C ASP A 217 -17.24 -6.72 0.93
N THR A 218 -16.05 -6.25 0.55
CA THR A 218 -14.80 -6.54 1.26
C THR A 218 -14.60 -5.70 2.51
N ALA A 219 -15.31 -4.56 2.67
CA ALA A 219 -15.18 -3.71 3.85
C ALA A 219 -15.48 -4.47 5.16
N ARG A 220 -16.36 -5.48 5.10
CA ARG A 220 -16.67 -6.37 6.23
C ARG A 220 -15.45 -7.12 6.78
N VAL A 221 -14.43 -7.37 5.95
CA VAL A 221 -13.17 -7.99 6.38
C VAL A 221 -12.54 -7.22 7.53
N LEU A 222 -12.65 -5.89 7.53
CA LEU A 222 -12.11 -5.05 8.59
C LEU A 222 -12.78 -5.31 9.94
N TRP A 223 -14.02 -5.81 9.95
CA TRP A 223 -14.75 -6.08 11.19
C TRP A 223 -14.41 -7.43 11.82
N ASN A 224 -14.32 -8.50 11.02
CA ASN A 224 -14.19 -9.86 11.55
C ASN A 224 -13.40 -10.85 10.68
N GLY A 225 -12.75 -10.37 9.61
CA GLY A 225 -11.97 -11.18 8.67
C GLY A 225 -12.81 -12.05 7.74
N ARG A 226 -14.12 -11.77 7.59
CA ARG A 226 -15.05 -12.59 6.80
C ARG A 226 -15.66 -11.82 5.62
N VAL A 227 -15.97 -12.55 4.56
CA VAL A 227 -16.71 -12.11 3.37
C VAL A 227 -17.86 -13.07 3.07
N SER A 228 -18.82 -12.67 2.23
CA SER A 228 -19.87 -13.58 1.79
C SER A 228 -19.31 -14.69 0.90
N LYS A 229 -19.95 -15.87 0.94
CA LYS A 229 -19.64 -16.95 0.00
C LYS A 229 -19.84 -16.52 -1.45
N ALA A 230 -20.92 -15.77 -1.75
CA ALA A 230 -21.13 -15.19 -3.08
C ALA A 230 -19.96 -14.34 -3.59
N TYR A 231 -19.39 -13.50 -2.72
CA TYR A 231 -18.22 -12.70 -3.06
C TYR A 231 -17.00 -13.58 -3.35
N THR A 232 -16.79 -14.60 -2.51
CA THR A 232 -15.68 -15.55 -2.66
C THR A 232 -15.79 -16.32 -3.98
N ASP A 233 -16.98 -16.84 -4.30
CA ASP A 233 -17.20 -17.61 -5.53
C ASP A 233 -16.99 -16.75 -6.79
N LYS A 234 -17.35 -15.46 -6.74
CA LYS A 234 -17.19 -14.52 -7.87
C LYS A 234 -15.75 -14.01 -8.03
N HIS A 235 -15.11 -13.59 -6.94
CA HIS A 235 -13.82 -12.88 -6.97
C HIS A 235 -12.61 -13.75 -6.62
N HIS A 236 -12.83 -14.96 -6.09
CA HIS A 236 -11.81 -15.89 -5.63
C HIS A 236 -12.17 -17.34 -6.02
N SER A 237 -12.71 -17.53 -7.23
CA SER A 237 -13.31 -18.79 -7.70
C SER A 237 -12.40 -20.02 -7.65
N LEU A 238 -11.08 -19.84 -7.59
CA LEU A 238 -10.10 -20.93 -7.49
C LEU A 238 -9.60 -21.16 -6.06
N TRP A 239 -10.05 -20.35 -5.10
CA TRP A 239 -9.67 -20.50 -3.71
C TRP A 239 -10.60 -21.48 -3.01
N LYS A 240 -10.01 -22.57 -2.50
CA LYS A 240 -10.73 -23.50 -1.62
C LYS A 240 -10.69 -22.94 -0.21
N VAL A 241 -11.87 -22.63 0.33
CA VAL A 241 -12.04 -22.21 1.71
C VAL A 241 -11.50 -23.31 2.63
N PRO A 242 -10.50 -23.02 3.48
CA PRO A 242 -10.06 -23.96 4.50
C PRO A 242 -11.25 -24.28 5.41
N GLN A 243 -11.54 -25.57 5.60
CA GLN A 243 -12.58 -26.04 6.54
C GLN A 243 -12.14 -25.84 7.99
#